data_AF-A0A1F4XG65-F1
#
_entry.id   AF-A0A1F4XG65-F1
#
_cell.length_a   1.000
_cell.length_b   1.000
_cell.length_c   1.000
_cell.angle_alpha   90.00
_cell.angle_beta   90.00
_cell.angle_gamma   90.00
#
_symmetry.space_group_name_H-M   'P 1'
#
loop_
_entity.id
_entity.type
_entity.pdbx_description
1 polymer ?
#
loop_
_entity_poly.entity_id
_entity_poly.type
_entity_poly.pdbx_seq_one_letter_code
_entity_poly.pdbx_strand_id
1 'polypeptide(L)' 'MRIHVLLKPGAKEPKIEQSNGIFRISVKAEAKENEANNELIDALSDYFGIAKSRVSIVSGFNSRNKVVEIAPGAK' A
#
# COMPACT_ATOMS: atom_id res chain seq x y z
N MET A 1 -5.15 5.92 -11.49
CA MET A 1 -5.95 6.40 -10.34
C MET A 1 -5.04 6.67 -9.16
N ARG A 2 -5.38 7.62 -8.28
CA ARG A 2 -4.63 7.86 -7.03
C ARG A 2 -5.50 7.50 -5.85
N ILE A 3 -4.94 6.77 -4.89
CA ILE A 3 -5.62 6.33 -3.68
C ILE A 3 -4.84 6.79 -2.44
N HIS A 4 -5.58 7.11 -1.39
CA HIS A 4 -5.00 7.45 -0.10
C HIS A 4 -4.87 6.18 0.73
N VAL A 5 -3.66 5.90 1.19
CA VAL A 5 -3.33 4.70 1.96
C VAL A 5 -2.80 5.13 3.33
N LEU A 6 -3.33 4.51 4.37
CA LEU A 6 -2.79 4.60 5.72
C LEU A 6 -2.08 3.28 6.05
N LEU A 7 -0.75 3.30 5.99
CA LEU A 7 0.08 2.15 6.30
C LEU A 7 0.29 2.04 7.81
N LYS A 8 -0.04 0.88 8.37
CA LYS A 8 0.15 0.55 9.78
C LYS A 8 1.15 -0.61 9.90
N PRO A 9 2.45 -0.31 10.02
CA PRO A 9 3.49 -1.32 10.19
C PRO A 9 3.48 -1.95 11.58
N GLY A 10 4.07 -3.14 11.71
CA GLY A 10 4.14 -3.89 12.97
C GLY A 10 2.79 -4.43 13.44
N ALA A 11 1.86 -4.71 12.52
CA ALA A 11 0.60 -5.34 12.84
C ALA A 11 0.80 -6.82 13.13
N LYS A 12 -0.01 -7.40 14.04
CA LYS A 12 0.01 -8.84 14.30
C LYS A 12 -0.40 -9.67 13.10
N GLU A 13 -1.26 -9.13 12.24
CA GLU A 13 -1.81 -9.79 11.06
C GLU A 13 -1.94 -8.79 9.91
N PRO A 14 -1.65 -9.19 8.66
CA PRO A 14 -1.87 -8.35 7.50
C PRO A 14 -3.37 -8.15 7.27
N LYS A 15 -3.81 -6.91 7.11
CA LYS A 15 -5.24 -6.58 6.93
C LYS A 15 -5.42 -5.34 6.06
N ILE A 16 -6.35 -5.40 5.12
CA ILE A 16 -6.75 -4.27 4.27
C ILE A 16 -8.16 -3.86 4.67
N GLU A 17 -8.35 -2.58 5.01
CA GLU A 17 -9.64 -1.99 5.35
C GLU A 17 -9.84 -0.71 4.56
N GLN A 18 -10.97 -0.57 3.88
CA GLN A 18 -11.32 0.67 3.18
C GLN A 18 -12.35 1.44 4.00
N SER A 19 -12.09 2.71 4.30
CA SER A 19 -13.01 3.55 5.07
C SER A 19 -13.00 4.99 4.53
N ASN A 20 -14.16 5.51 4.15
CA ASN A 20 -14.34 6.88 3.63
C ASN A 20 -13.36 7.26 2.50
N GLY A 21 -13.01 6.31 1.62
CA GLY A 21 -12.05 6.56 0.53
C GLY A 21 -10.57 6.47 0.93
N ILE A 22 -10.26 6.07 2.17
CA ILE A 22 -8.90 5.82 2.66
C ILE A 22 -8.71 4.31 2.87
N PHE A 23 -7.63 3.77 2.33
CA PHE A 23 -7.22 2.38 2.49
C PHE A 23 -6.27 2.22 3.68
N ARG A 24 -6.74 1.66 4.78
CA ARG A 24 -5.92 1.23 5.91
C ARG A 24 -5.31 -0.13 5.61
N ILE A 25 -3.99 -0.17 5.49
CA ILE A 25 -3.25 -1.39 5.23
C ILE A 25 -2.36 -1.65 6.42
N SER A 26 -2.69 -2.70 7.15
CA SER A 26 -1.90 -3.22 8.26
C SER A 26 -0.94 -4.24 7.69
N VAL A 27 0.35 -4.03 7.91
CA VAL A 27 1.44 -4.91 7.45
C VAL A 27 2.18 -5.46 8.64
N LYS A 28 2.65 -6.71 8.54
CA LYS A 28 3.50 -7.31 9.57
C LYS A 28 4.88 -6.68 9.55
N ALA A 29 5.39 -6.38 8.35
CA ALA A 29 6.67 -5.72 8.17
C ALA A 29 6.79 -4.46 9.05
N GLU A 30 7.96 -4.31 9.66
CA GLU A 30 8.32 -3.08 10.35
C GLU A 30 8.63 -1.99 9.32
N ALA A 31 8.56 -0.72 9.74
CA ALA A 31 8.98 0.42 8.91
C ALA A 31 10.51 0.53 8.76
N LYS A 32 11.23 -0.59 8.80
CA LYS A 32 12.67 -0.67 8.55
C LYS A 32 12.91 -1.06 7.10
N GLU A 33 13.89 -0.41 6.49
CA GLU A 33 14.52 -0.84 5.22
C GLU A 33 13.60 -1.16 4.05
N ASN A 34 12.54 -0.35 3.83
CA ASN A 34 11.58 -0.50 2.72
C ASN A 34 10.71 -1.77 2.75
N GLU A 35 10.79 -2.63 3.78
CA GLU A 35 9.95 -3.84 3.87
C GLU A 35 8.46 -3.50 3.88
N ALA A 36 8.06 -2.51 4.69
CA ALA A 36 6.68 -2.05 4.73
C ALA A 36 6.18 -1.48 3.39
N ASN A 37 7.07 -0.90 2.57
CA ASN A 37 6.72 -0.39 1.23
C ASN A 37 6.52 -1.55 0.25
N ASN A 38 7.38 -2.56 0.30
CA ASN A 38 7.27 -3.75 -0.53
C ASN A 38 6.00 -4.55 -0.19
N GLU A 39 5.72 -4.78 1.09
CA GLU A 39 4.51 -5.49 1.53
C GLU A 39 3.24 -4.70 1.17
N LEU A 40 3.30 -3.36 1.24
CA LEU A 40 2.21 -2.50 0.76
C LEU A 40 1.96 -2.68 -0.75
N ILE A 41 3.01 -2.63 -1.57
CA ILE A 41 2.89 -2.78 -3.01
C ILE A 41 2.36 -4.17 -3.36
N ASP A 42 2.80 -5.21 -2.66
CA ASP A 42 2.33 -6.59 -2.82
C ASP A 42 0.83 -6.70 -2.49
N ALA A 43 0.42 -6.19 -1.32
CA ALA A 43 -0.97 -6.18 -0.88
C ALA A 43 -1.90 -5.44 -1.85
N LEU A 44 -1.46 -4.29 -2.37
CA LEU A 44 -2.23 -3.52 -3.36
C LEU A 44 -2.25 -4.21 -4.73
N SER A 45 -1.13 -4.77 -5.16
CA SER A 45 -1.00 -5.51 -6.41
C SER A 45 -1.96 -6.70 -6.45
N ASP A 46 -2.03 -7.46 -5.35
CA ASP A 46 -2.94 -8.60 -5.21
C ASP A 46 -4.41 -8.15 -5.13
N TYR A 47 -4.71 -7.15 -4.30
CA TYR A 47 -6.07 -6.62 -4.14
C TYR A 47 -6.66 -6.05 -5.44
N PHE A 48 -5.87 -5.31 -6.21
CA PHE A 48 -6.31 -4.72 -7.49
C PHE A 48 -6.06 -5.63 -8.71
N GLY A 49 -5.35 -6.75 -8.54
CA GLY A 49 -5.00 -7.67 -9.63
C GLY A 49 -4.05 -7.10 -10.69
N ILE A 50 -3.22 -6.11 -10.33
CA ILE A 50 -2.30 -5.40 -11.24
C ILE A 50 -0.85 -5.72 -10.92
N ALA A 51 0.08 -5.51 -11.87
CA ALA A 51 1.50 -5.71 -11.61
C ALA A 51 2.06 -4.70 -10.58
N LYS A 52 2.98 -5.13 -9.71
CA LYS A 52 3.68 -4.27 -8.73
C LYS A 52 4.33 -3.03 -9.35
N SER A 53 4.85 -3.14 -10.56
CA SER A 53 5.44 -2.03 -11.32
C SER A 53 4.43 -0.91 -11.65
N ARG A 54 3.13 -1.22 -11.63
CA ARG A 54 2.03 -0.26 -11.84
C ARG A 54 1.56 0.41 -10.55
N VAL A 55 2.08 0.00 -9.40
CA VAL A 55 1.78 0.56 -8.09
C VAL A 55 2.97 1.42 -7.69
N SER A 56 2.79 2.73 -7.58
CA SER A 56 3.87 3.65 -7.24
C SER A 56 3.46 4.61 -6.13
N ILE A 57 4.34 4.80 -5.16
CA ILE A 57 4.09 5.72 -4.04
C ILE A 57 4.47 7.13 -4.51
N VAL A 58 3.47 7.97 -4.78
CA VAL A 58 3.69 9.34 -5.26
C VAL A 58 3.96 10.33 -4.12
N SER A 59 3.42 10.08 -2.93
CA SER A 59 3.64 10.93 -1.75
C SER A 59 3.60 10.14 -0.44
N GLY A 60 4.23 10.68 0.60
CA GLY A 60 4.20 10.11 1.94
C GLY A 60 5.18 8.96 2.15
N PHE A 61 6.30 8.94 1.43
CA PHE A 61 7.30 7.87 1.54
C PHE A 61 7.78 7.63 2.98
N ASN A 62 8.01 8.71 3.74
CA ASN A 62 8.38 8.70 5.17
C ASN A 62 7.20 8.84 6.15
N SER A 63 5.95 8.84 5.66
CA SER A 63 4.76 9.02 6.51
C SER A 63 3.90 7.76 6.51
N ARG A 64 3.06 7.60 7.54
CA ARG A 64 2.03 6.55 7.58
C ARG A 64 0.94 6.80 6.55
N ASN A 65 0.69 8.07 6.23
CA ASN A 65 -0.27 8.47 5.21
C ASN A 65 0.47 8.59 3.88
N LYS A 66 0.21 7.64 2.98
CA LYS A 66 0.81 7.56 1.65
C LYS A 66 -0.25 7.84 0.59
N VAL A 67 0.17 8.45 -0.50
CA VAL A 67 -0.64 8.51 -1.72
C VAL A 67 0.00 7.57 -2.71
N VAL A 68 -0.79 6.60 -3.18
CA VAL A 68 -0.34 5.59 -4.14
C VAL A 68 -1.06 5.84 -5.45
N GLU A 69 -0.28 5.88 -6.53
CA GLU A 69 -0.78 5.90 -7.88
C GLU A 69 -0.82 4.48 -8.44
N ILE A 70 -1.98 4.11 -8.96
CA ILE A 70 -2.26 2.85 -9.62
C ILE A 70 -2.48 3.15 -11.11
N ALA A 71 -1.57 2.68 -11.95
CA ALA A 71 -1.71 2.80 -13.39
C ALA A 71 -2.60 1.66 -13.94
N PRO A 72 -3.54 1.95 -14.87
CA PRO A 72 -4.33 0.91 -15.52
C PRO A 72 -3.43 0.07 -16.46
N GLY A 73 -3.52 -1.25 -16.34
CA GLY A 73 -2.82 -2.19 -17.21
C GLY A 73 -3.15 -3.62 -16.78
N ALA A 74 -3.58 -4.45 -17.73
CA ALA A 74 -3.82 -5.87 -17.50
C ALA A 74 -2.52 -6.61 -17.16
N LYS A 75 -2.66 -7.70 -16.41
CA LYS A 75 -1.59 -8.65 -16.07
C LYS A 75 -0.89 -9.20 -17.31
#